data_AF-A0A960T587-F1
#
_entry.id   AF-A0A960T587-F1
#
_cell.length_a   1.000
_cell.length_b   1.000
_cell.length_c   1.000
_cell.angle_alpha   90.00
_cell.angle_beta   90.00
_cell.angle_gamma   90.00
#
_symmetry.space_group_name_H-M   'P 1'
#
loop_
_entity.id
_entity.type
_entity.pdbx_description
1 polymer ?
#
loop_
_entity_poly.entity_id
_entity_poly.type
_entity_poly.pdbx_seq_one_letter_code
_entity_poly.pdbx_strand_id
1 'polypeptide(L)'
;KANVGHLDTVSGLAGLIKAALVLSKGVLPPQIHFDQPNPKIQLDDSPCYVNVESLSFEAKGKYAGVTALGIGGTNAHVVLRQHEECAVAPMGGDGVVCLSAPTTSALAVLKKLYLKSKGNAEDLFNTSVHGRTHFAHRAVLPVREGRVTEGGRQLQSSSRPIVFLFPGQGSQHCDMGVALHQDSSLFRSTLDGYMRRLESVAGRSFQDLGPLLYQTEYAQPLLLAFEVALASYLMQLGLQPKALLGHSLGEYTALVVSEALDFESCCHLVVSRAQLMSKIGPGSMLSVMASRGEVEALLPAGLDIAANNAPSLTTVSGGCAEVDAFAQTCQDQGLIVQKLRTENAYHSRHVEPILEAFRDVLLPIRFQAPRIPIISNLDGKVQTLDRLSNPQYWVDHMRHPVDFCSSVDYVYKLLTPLFLEVGPGKGLTTLVGQITSETGSAVNCLPHPKEKGSEKVAIQQALGACWVQGHEVKWDKAFTRSQVPRKAKLPLYPFESKECWTELSAPIKKTAPKALTYRRYWRQDPSLIQRSDDSRWVIIVGDANQAEQLLAARADSLLITGDE
;
A
#
# COMPACT_ATOMS: atom_id res chain seq x y z
N LYS A 1 4.77 -40.01 14.01
CA LYS A 1 3.76 -41.03 14.37
C LYS A 1 3.69 -41.22 15.88
N ALA A 2 4.78 -41.58 16.57
CA ALA A 2 4.77 -41.76 18.04
C ALA A 2 4.06 -40.62 18.81
N ASN A 3 4.32 -39.35 18.46
CA ASN A 3 3.71 -38.19 19.13
C ASN A 3 2.30 -37.79 18.67
N VAL A 4 1.91 -38.09 17.43
CA VAL A 4 0.70 -37.51 16.78
C VAL A 4 -0.20 -38.55 16.12
N GLY A 5 0.07 -39.83 16.32
CA GLY A 5 -0.60 -40.93 15.63
C GLY A 5 -0.22 -41.08 14.15
N HIS A 6 -0.92 -42.00 13.48
CA HIS A 6 -0.85 -42.18 12.03
C HIS A 6 -1.93 -41.31 11.38
N LEU A 7 -1.55 -40.16 10.83
CA LEU A 7 -2.47 -39.18 10.23
C LEU A 7 -2.87 -39.56 8.78
N ASP A 8 -2.96 -40.86 8.51
CA ASP A 8 -3.20 -41.44 7.18
C ASP A 8 -2.45 -40.69 6.05
N THR A 9 -3.19 -40.06 5.15
CA THR A 9 -2.72 -39.34 3.96
C THR A 9 -1.73 -38.20 4.24
N VAL A 10 -1.79 -37.58 5.42
CA VAL A 10 -0.87 -36.48 5.82
C VAL A 10 0.29 -36.92 6.71
N SER A 11 0.45 -38.24 6.94
CA SER A 11 1.54 -38.78 7.75
C SER A 11 2.93 -38.43 7.19
N GLY A 12 3.10 -38.48 5.87
CA GLY A 12 4.35 -38.13 5.21
C GLY A 12 4.70 -36.64 5.41
N LEU A 13 3.70 -35.76 5.25
CA LEU A 13 3.87 -34.32 5.46
C LEU A 13 4.20 -33.97 6.91
N ALA A 14 3.60 -34.65 7.89
CA ALA A 14 3.98 -34.48 9.29
C ALA A 14 5.45 -34.87 9.55
N GLY A 15 5.93 -35.94 8.91
CA GLY A 15 7.34 -36.32 8.92
C GLY A 15 8.25 -35.27 8.29
N LEU A 16 7.82 -34.70 7.16
CA LEU A 16 8.51 -33.62 6.46
C LEU A 16 8.65 -32.36 7.32
N ILE A 17 7.57 -31.94 7.99
CA ILE A 17 7.56 -30.79 8.90
C ILE A 17 8.52 -31.03 10.08
N LYS A 18 8.48 -32.23 10.68
CA LYS A 18 9.43 -32.61 11.75
C LYS A 18 10.87 -32.49 11.25
N ALA A 19 11.20 -33.07 10.09
CA ALA A 19 12.55 -33.02 9.53
C ALA A 19 13.01 -31.59 9.23
N ALA A 20 12.15 -30.75 8.65
CA ALA A 20 12.46 -29.35 8.40
C ALA A 20 12.71 -28.56 9.71
N LEU A 21 11.90 -28.80 10.74
CA LEU A 21 12.10 -28.18 12.07
C LEU A 21 13.38 -28.67 12.75
N VAL A 22 13.71 -29.96 12.65
CA VAL A 22 14.98 -30.51 13.15
C VAL A 22 16.17 -29.80 12.50
N LEU A 23 16.16 -29.69 11.17
CA LEU A 23 17.23 -29.04 10.42
C LEU A 23 17.35 -27.54 10.73
N SER A 24 16.22 -26.84 10.84
CA SER A 24 16.18 -25.40 11.13
C SER A 24 16.50 -25.06 12.58
N LYS A 25 16.09 -25.90 13.54
CA LYS A 25 16.32 -25.66 14.97
C LYS A 25 17.62 -26.27 15.48
N GLY A 26 18.23 -27.19 14.72
CA GLY A 26 19.42 -27.91 15.14
C GLY A 26 19.17 -28.81 16.35
N VAL A 27 17.97 -29.37 16.51
CA VAL A 27 17.62 -30.23 17.65
C VAL A 27 16.91 -31.49 17.17
N LEU A 28 17.38 -32.66 17.60
CA LEU A 28 16.73 -33.95 17.40
C LEU A 28 15.81 -34.23 18.60
N PRO A 29 14.48 -34.21 18.42
CA PRO A 29 13.55 -34.52 19.51
C PRO A 29 13.53 -36.04 19.78
N PRO A 30 13.28 -36.45 21.04
CA PRO A 30 13.23 -37.86 21.41
C PRO A 30 12.04 -38.58 20.75
N GLN A 31 12.23 -39.85 20.47
CA GLN A 31 11.17 -40.79 20.11
C GLN A 31 10.50 -41.26 21.40
N ILE A 32 9.24 -40.86 21.60
CA ILE A 32 8.45 -41.29 22.75
C ILE A 32 7.95 -42.72 22.58
N HIS A 33 7.63 -43.39 23.69
CA HIS A 33 7.13 -44.78 23.73
C HIS A 33 8.08 -45.79 23.09
N PHE A 34 9.39 -45.58 23.25
CA PHE A 34 10.43 -46.50 22.84
C PHE A 34 11.22 -46.93 24.06
N ASP A 35 11.37 -48.24 24.25
CA ASP A 35 12.15 -48.86 25.32
C ASP A 35 13.28 -49.69 24.71
N GLN A 36 12.94 -50.78 24.01
CA GLN A 36 13.90 -51.60 23.28
C GLN A 36 13.50 -51.79 21.81
N PRO A 37 14.47 -51.87 20.88
CA PRO A 37 14.18 -52.14 19.47
C PRO A 37 13.66 -53.55 19.27
N ASN A 38 12.91 -53.78 18.18
CA ASN A 38 12.50 -55.14 17.81
C ASN A 38 13.75 -55.96 17.44
N PRO A 39 14.02 -57.10 18.11
CA PRO A 39 15.23 -57.90 17.88
C PRO A 39 15.40 -58.37 16.43
N LYS A 40 14.31 -58.47 15.66
CA LYS A 40 14.36 -58.87 14.24
C LYS A 40 14.97 -57.82 13.30
N ILE A 41 15.11 -56.57 13.75
CA ILE A 41 15.65 -55.47 12.93
C ILE A 41 17.19 -55.47 12.95
N GLN A 42 17.82 -56.10 13.96
CA GLN A 42 19.29 -56.18 14.10
C GLN A 42 19.97 -54.78 14.05
N LEU A 43 19.45 -53.82 14.82
CA LEU A 43 19.99 -52.45 14.81
C LEU A 43 21.42 -52.35 15.35
N ASP A 44 21.81 -53.23 16.27
CA ASP A 44 23.14 -53.21 16.93
C ASP A 44 24.30 -53.41 15.93
N ASP A 45 24.04 -54.08 14.79
CA ASP A 45 25.00 -54.30 13.70
C ASP A 45 24.93 -53.21 12.61
N SER A 46 24.19 -52.12 12.85
CA SER A 46 23.93 -51.07 11.86
C SER A 46 24.40 -49.69 12.34
N PRO A 47 24.65 -48.72 11.43
CA PRO A 47 24.91 -47.34 11.82
C PRO A 47 23.64 -46.59 12.30
N CYS A 48 22.50 -47.27 12.37
CA CYS A 48 21.21 -46.68 12.73
C CYS A 48 20.89 -46.93 14.20
N TYR A 49 20.42 -45.87 14.89
CA TYR A 49 19.91 -45.96 16.25
C TYR A 49 18.60 -45.17 16.36
N VAL A 50 17.84 -45.45 17.42
CA VAL A 50 16.63 -44.70 17.73
C VAL A 50 16.97 -43.62 18.75
N ASN A 51 16.75 -42.36 18.39
CA ASN A 51 17.00 -41.23 19.27
C ASN A 51 15.94 -41.17 20.39
N VAL A 52 16.32 -41.40 21.65
CA VAL A 52 15.42 -41.38 22.82
C VAL A 52 15.62 -40.14 23.71
N GLU A 53 16.59 -39.30 23.40
CA GLU A 53 16.90 -38.07 24.13
C GLU A 53 16.73 -36.84 23.25
N SER A 54 16.69 -35.65 23.86
CA SER A 54 16.75 -34.39 23.10
C SER A 54 18.21 -34.05 22.85
N LEU A 55 18.68 -34.23 21.61
CA LEU A 55 20.08 -34.01 21.26
C LEU A 55 20.25 -32.75 20.40
N SER A 56 21.35 -32.04 20.61
CA SER A 56 21.76 -30.99 19.68
C SER A 56 22.29 -31.62 18.39
N PHE A 57 21.86 -31.10 17.24
CA PHE A 57 22.25 -31.58 15.93
C PHE A 57 23.25 -30.63 15.29
N GLU A 58 24.44 -30.48 15.88
CA GLU A 58 25.47 -29.56 15.38
C GLU A 58 26.40 -30.22 14.37
N ALA A 59 26.12 -30.01 13.08
CA ALA A 59 26.99 -30.37 11.96
C ALA A 59 26.86 -29.33 10.84
N LYS A 60 27.92 -29.13 10.05
CA LYS A 60 27.83 -28.32 8.82
C LYS A 60 27.16 -29.16 7.72
N GLY A 61 26.19 -28.57 7.00
CA GLY A 61 25.50 -29.24 5.90
C GLY A 61 24.63 -30.41 6.37
N LYS A 62 23.70 -30.15 7.29
CA LYS A 62 22.80 -31.17 7.87
C LYS A 62 21.82 -31.68 6.80
N TYR A 63 21.60 -32.99 6.76
CA TYR A 63 20.60 -33.63 5.92
C TYR A 63 19.60 -34.44 6.76
N ALA A 64 18.38 -34.58 6.28
CA ALA A 64 17.36 -35.44 6.87
C ALA A 64 16.60 -36.19 5.78
N GLY A 65 16.38 -37.49 5.97
CA GLY A 65 15.55 -38.31 5.09
C GLY A 65 14.15 -38.51 5.66
N VAL A 66 13.13 -38.48 4.81
CA VAL A 66 11.74 -38.76 5.17
C VAL A 66 11.18 -39.81 4.23
N THR A 67 10.72 -40.94 4.78
CA THR A 67 10.14 -42.05 4.04
C THR A 67 8.64 -42.19 4.36
N ALA A 68 7.81 -42.37 3.34
CA ALA A 68 6.40 -42.71 3.46
C ALA A 68 6.07 -43.90 2.55
N LEU A 69 5.45 -44.93 3.13
CA LEU A 69 5.10 -46.19 2.46
C LEU A 69 3.58 -46.35 2.50
N GLY A 70 2.94 -46.32 1.33
CA GLY A 70 1.48 -46.47 1.20
C GLY A 70 1.06 -47.94 1.16
N ILE A 71 -0.14 -48.25 1.68
CA ILE A 71 -0.66 -49.62 1.70
C ILE A 71 -0.83 -50.23 0.30
N GLY A 72 -1.07 -49.40 -0.72
CA GLY A 72 -1.13 -49.81 -2.13
C GLY A 72 0.23 -50.11 -2.77
N GLY A 73 1.33 -50.04 -2.02
CA GLY A 73 2.68 -50.33 -2.51
C GLY A 73 3.44 -49.12 -3.09
N THR A 74 2.79 -47.96 -3.22
CA THR A 74 3.47 -46.72 -3.63
C THR A 74 4.32 -46.17 -2.49
N ASN A 75 5.61 -45.99 -2.76
CA ASN A 75 6.60 -45.52 -1.79
C ASN A 75 7.18 -44.18 -2.22
N ALA A 76 7.41 -43.30 -1.25
CA ALA A 76 8.04 -42.00 -1.47
C ALA A 76 9.18 -41.79 -0.45
N HIS A 77 10.29 -41.22 -0.92
CA HIS A 77 11.42 -40.82 -0.09
C HIS A 77 11.90 -39.43 -0.49
N VAL A 78 12.13 -38.56 0.49
CA VAL A 78 12.60 -37.18 0.29
C VAL A 78 13.82 -36.94 1.17
N VAL A 79 14.83 -36.28 0.60
CA VAL A 79 16.01 -35.80 1.32
C VAL A 79 15.95 -34.29 1.44
N LEU A 80 16.01 -33.77 2.65
CA LEU A 80 16.11 -32.35 2.94
C LEU A 80 17.55 -32.00 3.31
N ARG A 81 17.98 -30.80 2.92
CA ARG A 81 19.23 -30.16 3.36
C ARG A 81 18.90 -28.89 4.14
N GLN A 82 19.66 -28.60 5.19
CA GLN A 82 19.57 -27.32 5.89
C GLN A 82 19.84 -26.15 4.93
N HIS A 83 19.00 -25.11 5.00
CA HIS A 83 19.22 -23.85 4.28
C HIS A 83 20.32 -23.03 4.99
N GLU A 84 21.15 -22.34 4.22
CA GLU A 84 22.15 -21.43 4.78
C GLU A 84 21.45 -20.23 5.44
N GLU A 85 21.61 -20.08 6.75
CA GLU A 85 20.98 -18.99 7.48
C GLU A 85 21.60 -17.64 7.09
N CYS A 86 20.78 -16.71 6.63
CA CYS A 86 21.18 -15.31 6.55
C CYS A 86 21.23 -14.72 7.97
N ALA A 87 22.25 -13.91 8.26
CA ALA A 87 22.36 -13.20 9.52
C ALA A 87 21.08 -12.39 9.81
N VAL A 88 20.48 -12.56 11.00
CA VAL A 88 19.26 -11.84 11.40
C VAL A 88 19.56 -10.35 11.54
N ALA A 89 18.67 -9.49 11.03
CA ALA A 89 18.83 -8.04 11.21
C ALA A 89 18.65 -7.68 12.69
N PRO A 90 19.41 -6.71 13.22
CA PRO A 90 19.23 -6.26 14.59
C PRO A 90 17.80 -5.74 14.79
N MET A 91 17.21 -6.10 15.94
CA MET A 91 15.91 -5.59 16.38
C MET A 91 16.01 -4.07 16.60
N GLY A 92 14.97 -3.33 16.22
CA GLY A 92 14.92 -1.88 16.42
C GLY A 92 14.39 -1.12 15.21
N GLY A 93 14.49 0.21 15.28
CA GLY A 93 14.02 1.14 14.27
C GLY A 93 12.54 1.53 14.42
N ASP A 94 12.16 2.59 13.72
CA ASP A 94 10.79 3.10 13.68
C ASP A 94 10.19 2.90 12.28
N GLY A 95 8.87 2.81 12.20
CA GLY A 95 8.17 2.56 10.94
C GLY A 95 6.68 2.34 11.14
N VAL A 96 6.08 1.59 10.22
CA VAL A 96 4.68 1.16 10.33
C VAL A 96 4.51 -0.31 9.93
N VAL A 97 3.38 -0.90 10.30
CA VAL A 97 2.90 -2.16 9.74
C VAL A 97 1.49 -1.97 9.18
N CYS A 98 1.25 -2.54 8.00
CA CYS A 98 -0.07 -2.57 7.37
C CYS A 98 -0.74 -3.92 7.65
N LEU A 99 -1.98 -3.90 8.14
CA LEU A 99 -2.75 -5.12 8.37
C LEU A 99 -4.17 -4.95 7.84
N SER A 100 -4.71 -6.04 7.31
CA SER A 100 -6.06 -6.04 6.78
C SER A 100 -6.78 -7.35 7.05
N ALA A 101 -8.11 -7.31 7.04
CA ALA A 101 -8.96 -8.48 7.14
C ALA A 101 -10.25 -8.33 6.31
N PRO A 102 -10.93 -9.43 5.97
CA PRO A 102 -12.24 -9.43 5.32
C PRO A 102 -13.37 -8.84 6.18
N THR A 103 -13.21 -8.78 7.51
CA THR A 103 -14.24 -8.31 8.45
C THR A 103 -13.63 -7.38 9.50
N THR A 104 -14.47 -6.51 10.08
CA THR A 104 -14.07 -5.60 11.18
C THR A 104 -13.65 -6.38 12.43
N SER A 105 -14.33 -7.48 12.75
CA SER A 105 -14.03 -8.34 13.89
C SER A 105 -12.68 -9.05 13.75
N ALA A 106 -12.39 -9.62 12.58
CA ALA A 106 -11.09 -10.23 12.31
C ALA A 106 -9.95 -9.19 12.36
N LEU A 107 -10.17 -7.97 11.85
CA LEU A 107 -9.19 -6.89 11.94
C LEU A 107 -8.88 -6.53 13.40
N ALA A 108 -9.91 -6.44 14.25
CA ALA A 108 -9.73 -6.13 15.67
C ALA A 108 -8.92 -7.20 16.41
N VAL A 109 -9.14 -8.49 16.12
CA VAL A 109 -8.33 -9.59 16.66
C VAL A 109 -6.90 -9.52 16.13
N LEU A 110 -6.73 -9.35 14.82
CA LEU A 110 -5.41 -9.27 14.18
C LEU A 110 -4.59 -8.10 14.74
N LYS A 111 -5.21 -6.94 14.97
CA LYS A 111 -4.58 -5.78 15.62
C LYS A 111 -4.03 -6.15 17.00
N LYS A 112 -4.84 -6.77 17.86
CA LYS A 112 -4.41 -7.23 19.20
C LYS A 112 -3.24 -8.21 19.15
N LEU A 113 -3.18 -9.07 18.13
CA LEU A 113 -2.06 -9.98 17.91
C LEU A 113 -0.80 -9.23 17.44
N TYR A 114 -0.96 -8.28 16.52
CA TYR A 114 0.14 -7.50 15.98
C TYR A 114 0.85 -6.67 17.05
N LEU A 115 0.13 -6.12 18.03
CA LEU A 115 0.69 -5.39 19.17
C LEU A 115 1.65 -6.20 20.05
N LYS A 116 1.65 -7.54 19.95
CA LYS A 116 2.60 -8.42 20.63
C LYS A 116 3.88 -8.66 19.80
N SER A 117 3.94 -8.11 18.59
CA SER A 117 5.02 -8.35 17.63
C SER A 117 6.18 -7.37 17.86
N LYS A 118 7.39 -7.89 17.68
CA LYS A 118 8.64 -7.13 17.74
C LYS A 118 9.65 -7.66 16.74
N GLY A 119 10.55 -6.82 16.28
CA GLY A 119 11.58 -7.17 15.29
C GLY A 119 12.29 -5.95 14.75
N ASN A 120 12.97 -6.11 13.63
CA ASN A 120 13.45 -4.97 12.85
C ASN A 120 12.25 -4.29 12.16
N ALA A 121 12.12 -2.97 12.28
CA ALA A 121 10.96 -2.25 11.75
C ALA A 121 10.78 -2.39 10.22
N GLU A 122 11.88 -2.47 9.47
CA GLU A 122 11.84 -2.63 8.02
C GLU A 122 11.37 -4.04 7.62
N ASP A 123 11.84 -5.08 8.31
CA ASP A 123 11.39 -6.45 8.07
C ASP A 123 9.90 -6.62 8.43
N LEU A 124 9.44 -5.97 9.50
CA LEU A 124 8.03 -5.94 9.89
C LEU A 124 7.19 -5.25 8.81
N PHE A 125 7.59 -4.06 8.35
CA PHE A 125 6.93 -3.33 7.27
C PHE A 125 6.86 -4.19 6.00
N ASN A 126 8.00 -4.70 5.52
CA ASN A 126 8.12 -5.53 4.32
C ASN A 126 7.24 -6.77 4.38
N THR A 127 7.21 -7.46 5.52
CA THR A 127 6.34 -8.64 5.72
C THR A 127 4.88 -8.24 5.65
N SER A 128 4.53 -7.09 6.22
CA SER A 128 3.15 -6.62 6.28
C SER A 128 2.61 -6.22 4.90
N VAL A 129 3.44 -5.66 4.02
CA VAL A 129 3.01 -5.19 2.69
C VAL A 129 3.23 -6.20 1.56
N HIS A 130 4.27 -7.04 1.62
CA HIS A 130 4.60 -8.02 0.57
C HIS A 130 4.31 -9.47 0.97
N GLY A 131 4.22 -9.76 2.27
CA GLY A 131 4.05 -11.11 2.80
C GLY A 131 2.60 -11.43 3.20
N ARG A 132 1.63 -10.58 2.85
CA ARG A 132 0.22 -10.71 3.25
C ARG A 132 -0.71 -10.38 2.09
N THR A 133 -1.89 -10.98 2.13
CA THR A 133 -3.02 -10.59 1.30
C THR A 133 -3.64 -9.31 1.85
N HIS A 134 -4.06 -8.41 0.96
CA HIS A 134 -4.68 -7.13 1.31
C HIS A 134 -6.20 -7.19 1.14
N PHE A 135 -6.95 -6.91 2.20
CA PHE A 135 -8.41 -6.92 2.25
C PHE A 135 -8.99 -5.51 2.44
N ALA A 136 -10.32 -5.39 2.51
CA ALA A 136 -11.04 -4.10 2.57
C ALA A 136 -11.02 -3.43 3.95
N HIS A 137 -11.00 -4.19 5.06
CA HIS A 137 -10.85 -3.58 6.39
C HIS A 137 -9.37 -3.43 6.68
N ARG A 138 -8.90 -2.19 6.81
CA ARG A 138 -7.46 -1.87 6.79
C ARG A 138 -7.08 -1.06 8.03
N ALA A 139 -5.89 -1.33 8.56
CA ALA A 139 -5.28 -0.53 9.61
C ALA A 139 -3.78 -0.41 9.38
N VAL A 140 -3.23 0.73 9.81
CA VAL A 140 -1.80 0.99 9.84
C VAL A 140 -1.43 1.30 11.28
N LEU A 141 -0.49 0.53 11.83
CA LEU A 141 -0.01 0.69 13.20
C LEU A 141 1.43 1.19 13.20
N PRO A 142 1.79 2.10 14.11
CA PRO A 142 3.16 2.52 14.28
C PRO A 142 4.04 1.39 14.83
N VAL A 143 5.31 1.40 14.41
CA VAL A 143 6.40 0.63 15.00
C VAL A 143 7.37 1.63 15.64
N ARG A 144 7.68 1.43 16.92
CA ARG A 144 8.63 2.25 17.68
C ARG A 144 9.67 1.36 18.33
N GLU A 145 10.94 1.64 18.10
CA GLU A 145 12.06 0.84 18.62
C GLU A 145 11.87 -0.67 18.36
N GLY A 146 11.38 -1.00 17.17
CA GLY A 146 11.13 -2.37 16.72
C GLY A 146 9.89 -3.04 17.33
N ARG A 147 9.04 -2.33 18.07
CA ARG A 147 7.80 -2.85 18.67
C ARG A 147 6.58 -2.23 18.00
N VAL A 148 5.58 -3.05 17.65
CA VAL A 148 4.29 -2.55 17.16
C VAL A 148 3.52 -1.94 18.33
N THR A 149 3.10 -0.69 18.22
CA THR A 149 2.40 0.04 19.29
C THR A 149 0.97 0.41 18.91
N GLU A 150 0.15 0.71 19.91
CA GLU A 150 -1.18 1.28 19.69
C GLU A 150 -1.12 2.65 19.01
N GLY A 151 -2.25 3.07 18.46
CA GLY A 151 -2.39 4.27 17.63
C GLY A 151 -2.45 3.96 16.14
N GLY A 152 -2.24 4.98 15.31
CA GLY A 152 -2.33 4.87 13.86
C GLY A 152 -3.74 5.11 13.31
N ARG A 153 -3.97 4.70 12.06
CA ARG A 153 -5.23 4.92 11.34
C ARG A 153 -5.91 3.59 11.05
N GLN A 154 -7.22 3.51 11.29
CA GLN A 154 -8.05 2.34 10.99
C GLN A 154 -9.36 2.83 10.38
N LEU A 155 -9.71 2.27 9.23
CA LEU A 155 -11.02 2.49 8.60
C LEU A 155 -11.45 1.21 7.90
N GLN A 156 -12.76 1.04 7.74
CA GLN A 156 -13.26 0.28 6.60
C GLN A 156 -12.94 1.11 5.36
N SER A 157 -12.29 0.54 4.34
CA SER A 157 -11.87 1.31 3.18
C SER A 157 -13.03 2.11 2.58
N SER A 158 -13.04 3.42 2.84
CA SER A 158 -13.88 4.38 2.13
C SER A 158 -13.02 4.94 1.03
N SER A 159 -13.39 4.72 -0.24
CA SER A 159 -12.65 5.18 -1.42
C SER A 159 -12.74 6.71 -1.60
N ARG A 160 -12.39 7.48 -0.55
CA ARG A 160 -12.32 8.93 -0.59
C ARG A 160 -11.29 9.32 -1.65
N PRO A 161 -11.62 10.21 -2.59
CA PRO A 161 -10.65 10.69 -3.58
C PRO A 161 -9.48 11.36 -2.87
N ILE A 162 -8.30 11.35 -3.51
CA ILE A 162 -7.13 12.08 -3.01
C ILE A 162 -7.10 13.46 -3.65
N VAL A 163 -6.73 14.48 -2.88
CA VAL A 163 -6.40 15.81 -3.39
C VAL A 163 -4.98 16.12 -2.98
N PHE A 164 -4.12 16.50 -3.94
CA PHE A 164 -2.76 16.93 -3.62
C PHE A 164 -2.75 18.40 -3.25
N LEU A 165 -2.06 18.70 -2.16
CA LEU A 165 -1.81 20.04 -1.65
C LEU A 165 -0.34 20.39 -1.83
N PHE A 166 -0.05 21.56 -2.41
CA PHE A 166 1.32 22.01 -2.65
C PHE A 166 1.62 23.24 -1.78
N PRO A 167 2.55 23.14 -0.81
CA PRO A 167 2.87 24.27 0.05
C PRO A 167 3.53 25.42 -0.71
N GLY A 168 3.54 26.59 -0.07
CA GLY A 168 4.24 27.76 -0.58
C GLY A 168 5.65 27.89 -0.04
N GLN A 169 6.29 29.02 -0.37
CA GLN A 169 7.55 29.44 0.26
C GLN A 169 7.39 29.58 1.78
N GLY A 170 8.42 29.15 2.51
CA GLY A 170 8.47 29.07 3.97
C GLY A 170 8.39 27.64 4.51
N SER A 171 8.05 26.67 3.65
CA SER A 171 8.02 25.23 3.97
C SER A 171 9.39 24.56 3.86
N GLN A 172 10.28 25.12 3.04
CA GLN A 172 11.63 24.59 2.82
C GLN A 172 12.48 24.60 4.10
N HIS A 173 13.31 23.58 4.25
CA HIS A 173 14.30 23.50 5.31
C HIS A 173 15.51 22.70 4.83
N CYS A 174 16.65 22.87 5.53
CA CYS A 174 17.84 22.08 5.24
C CYS A 174 17.53 20.58 5.35
N ASP A 175 18.16 19.79 4.50
CA ASP A 175 18.05 18.33 4.43
C ASP A 175 16.66 17.78 4.05
N MET A 176 15.73 18.60 3.57
CA MET A 176 14.42 18.12 3.10
C MET A 176 14.56 17.10 1.97
N GLY A 177 13.93 15.94 2.14
CA GLY A 177 13.91 14.82 1.20
C GLY A 177 15.22 14.03 1.07
N VAL A 178 16.25 14.34 1.87
CA VAL A 178 17.55 13.63 1.80
C VAL A 178 17.39 12.16 2.16
N ALA A 179 16.64 11.84 3.21
CA ALA A 179 16.44 10.44 3.62
C ALA A 179 15.59 9.71 2.58
N LEU A 180 14.57 10.35 2.02
CA LEU A 180 13.77 9.75 0.94
C LEU A 180 14.58 9.51 -0.34
N HIS A 181 15.49 10.42 -0.70
CA HIS A 181 16.41 10.29 -1.83
C HIS A 181 17.37 9.10 -1.67
N GLN A 182 17.87 8.90 -0.46
CA GLN A 182 18.72 7.75 -0.11
C GLN A 182 17.91 6.44 -0.17
N ASP A 183 16.73 6.42 0.46
CA ASP A 183 15.94 5.21 0.65
C ASP A 183 15.17 4.78 -0.60
N SER A 184 14.84 5.67 -1.54
CA SER A 184 14.01 5.34 -2.71
C SER A 184 14.70 5.69 -4.03
N SER A 185 15.11 4.68 -4.79
CA SER A 185 15.73 4.83 -6.11
C SER A 185 14.79 5.47 -7.14
N LEU A 186 13.48 5.24 -6.99
CA LEU A 186 12.46 5.87 -7.81
C LEU A 186 12.39 7.37 -7.52
N PHE A 187 12.27 7.76 -6.25
CA PHE A 187 12.25 9.18 -5.88
C PHE A 187 13.56 9.86 -6.27
N ARG A 188 14.71 9.22 -6.00
CA ARG A 188 16.05 9.69 -6.36
C ARG A 188 16.16 10.05 -7.83
N SER A 189 15.91 9.08 -8.71
CA SER A 189 15.99 9.29 -10.16
C SER A 189 14.99 10.33 -10.66
N THR A 190 13.81 10.42 -10.03
CA THR A 190 12.80 11.44 -10.35
C THR A 190 13.30 12.83 -9.96
N LEU A 191 13.76 13.02 -8.72
CA LEU A 191 14.26 14.29 -8.21
C LEU A 191 15.50 14.75 -8.99
N ASP A 192 16.49 13.88 -9.17
CA ASP A 192 17.72 14.18 -9.93
C ASP A 192 17.42 14.61 -11.38
N GLY A 193 16.34 14.07 -11.97
CA GLY A 193 15.86 14.49 -13.29
C GLY A 193 15.32 15.91 -13.31
N TYR A 194 14.46 16.27 -12.36
CA TYR A 194 13.89 17.62 -12.24
C TYR A 194 14.93 18.66 -11.82
N MET A 195 15.83 18.30 -10.90
CA MET A 195 16.91 19.17 -10.45
C MET A 195 17.85 19.56 -11.58
N ARG A 196 18.29 18.60 -12.43
CA ARG A 196 19.14 18.91 -13.60
C ARG A 196 18.46 19.87 -14.59
N ARG A 197 17.14 19.70 -14.80
CA ARG A 197 16.36 20.59 -15.68
C ARG A 197 16.20 21.97 -15.08
N LEU A 198 15.95 22.06 -13.77
CA LEU A 198 15.93 23.32 -13.04
C LEU A 198 17.28 24.05 -13.16
N GLU A 199 18.40 23.37 -12.89
CA GLU A 199 19.74 23.95 -12.99
C GLU A 199 20.05 24.44 -14.41
N SER A 200 19.63 23.70 -15.43
CA SER A 200 19.76 24.10 -16.84
C SER A 200 18.97 25.37 -17.15
N VAL A 201 17.76 25.52 -16.61
CA VAL A 201 16.90 26.69 -16.85
C VAL A 201 17.37 27.91 -16.04
N ALA A 202 17.77 27.70 -14.78
CA ALA A 202 18.19 28.76 -13.88
C ALA A 202 19.63 29.24 -14.13
N GLY A 203 20.44 28.44 -14.83
CA GLY A 203 21.86 28.73 -15.09
C GLY A 203 22.73 28.74 -13.84
N ARG A 204 22.32 28.02 -12.77
CA ARG A 204 23.03 27.95 -11.49
C ARG A 204 22.77 26.63 -10.77
N SER A 205 23.68 26.25 -9.87
CA SER A 205 23.57 25.06 -9.02
C SER A 205 22.59 25.27 -7.86
N PHE A 206 21.88 24.21 -7.48
CA PHE A 206 21.02 24.16 -6.29
C PHE A 206 21.53 23.20 -5.21
N GLN A 207 22.80 22.80 -5.29
CA GLN A 207 23.47 21.96 -4.30
C GLN A 207 24.07 22.81 -3.18
N ASP A 208 24.13 22.27 -1.96
CA ASP A 208 24.83 22.86 -0.81
C ASP A 208 24.49 24.33 -0.51
N LEU A 209 23.22 24.71 -0.70
CA LEU A 209 22.77 26.11 -0.59
C LEU A 209 22.97 26.74 0.80
N GLY A 210 22.97 25.92 1.86
CA GLY A 210 23.06 26.42 3.24
C GLY A 210 22.02 27.51 3.51
N PRO A 211 22.40 28.71 4.01
CA PRO A 211 21.48 29.82 4.25
C PRO A 211 20.79 30.38 2.99
N LEU A 212 21.38 30.21 1.79
CA LEU A 212 20.80 30.69 0.55
C LEU A 212 19.43 30.06 0.27
N LEU A 213 19.16 28.88 0.83
CA LEU A 213 17.88 28.18 0.76
C LEU A 213 16.68 29.07 1.15
N TYR A 214 16.89 30.04 2.04
CA TYR A 214 15.82 30.92 2.52
C TYR A 214 15.67 32.19 1.68
N GLN A 215 16.58 32.47 0.76
CA GLN A 215 16.43 33.56 -0.20
C GLN A 215 15.43 33.15 -1.28
N THR A 216 14.53 34.06 -1.62
CA THR A 216 13.42 33.83 -2.57
C THR A 216 13.88 33.27 -3.91
N GLU A 217 15.00 33.76 -4.43
CA GLU A 217 15.61 33.33 -5.70
C GLU A 217 16.07 31.87 -5.72
N TYR A 218 16.32 31.25 -4.56
CA TYR A 218 16.62 29.82 -4.44
C TYR A 218 15.43 29.01 -3.95
N ALA A 219 14.69 29.53 -2.96
CA ALA A 219 13.58 28.83 -2.33
C ALA A 219 12.49 28.44 -3.33
N GLN A 220 12.05 29.38 -4.18
CA GLN A 220 10.90 29.13 -5.05
C GLN A 220 11.18 28.10 -6.15
N PRO A 221 12.28 28.22 -6.93
CA PRO A 221 12.54 27.23 -7.97
C PRO A 221 12.85 25.84 -7.40
N LEU A 222 13.53 25.78 -6.24
CA LEU A 222 13.81 24.52 -5.56
C LEU A 222 12.53 23.83 -5.08
N LEU A 223 11.61 24.57 -4.45
CA LEU A 223 10.32 24.03 -4.01
C LEU A 223 9.51 23.50 -5.19
N LEU A 224 9.45 24.24 -6.30
CA LEU A 224 8.79 23.76 -7.53
C LEU A 224 9.37 22.40 -7.97
N ALA A 225 10.69 22.29 -8.13
CA ALA A 225 11.31 21.04 -8.56
C ALA A 225 11.08 19.89 -7.58
N PHE A 226 11.17 20.17 -6.28
CA PHE A 226 10.99 19.20 -5.22
C PHE A 226 9.55 18.67 -5.17
N GLU A 227 8.56 19.55 -5.16
CA GLU A 227 7.14 19.19 -5.05
C GLU A 227 6.65 18.48 -6.31
N VAL A 228 7.09 18.90 -7.51
CA VAL A 228 6.81 18.18 -8.76
C VAL A 228 7.42 16.78 -8.73
N ALA A 229 8.66 16.64 -8.25
CA ALA A 229 9.30 15.33 -8.12
C ALA A 229 8.56 14.41 -7.14
N LEU A 230 8.13 14.96 -5.99
CA LEU A 230 7.36 14.22 -5.00
C LEU A 230 5.97 13.83 -5.51
N ALA A 231 5.27 14.71 -6.22
CA ALA A 231 3.99 14.40 -6.86
C ALA A 231 4.14 13.29 -7.90
N SER A 232 5.13 13.41 -8.79
CA SER A 232 5.42 12.41 -9.80
C SER A 232 5.74 11.05 -9.16
N TYR A 233 6.54 11.04 -8.11
CA TYR A 233 6.83 9.82 -7.33
C TYR A 233 5.55 9.19 -6.78
N LEU A 234 4.69 9.94 -6.08
CA LEU A 234 3.44 9.44 -5.52
C LEU A 234 2.47 8.90 -6.60
N MET A 235 2.37 9.59 -7.75
CA MET A 235 1.56 9.15 -8.89
C MET A 235 2.10 7.85 -9.48
N GLN A 236 3.43 7.69 -9.59
CA GLN A 236 4.06 6.45 -10.02
C GLN A 236 3.86 5.28 -9.05
N LEU A 237 3.63 5.58 -7.76
CA LEU A 237 3.19 4.60 -6.76
C LEU A 237 1.70 4.23 -6.85
N GLY A 238 0.93 4.88 -7.73
CA GLY A 238 -0.49 4.60 -7.95
C GLY A 238 -1.44 5.62 -7.31
N LEU A 239 -0.94 6.63 -6.61
CA LEU A 239 -1.78 7.65 -5.97
C LEU A 239 -2.16 8.75 -6.98
N GLN A 240 -3.36 8.65 -7.55
CA GLN A 240 -3.86 9.58 -8.55
C GLN A 240 -4.76 10.64 -7.91
N PRO A 241 -4.38 11.94 -7.92
CA PRO A 241 -5.21 12.99 -7.35
C PRO A 241 -6.42 13.30 -8.24
N LYS A 242 -7.55 13.62 -7.61
CA LYS A 242 -8.79 14.05 -8.28
C LYS A 242 -8.84 15.57 -8.50
N ALA A 243 -8.09 16.32 -7.70
CA ALA A 243 -7.88 17.75 -7.84
C ALA A 243 -6.51 18.14 -7.24
N LEU A 244 -6.03 19.32 -7.62
CA LEU A 244 -4.79 19.92 -7.14
C LEU A 244 -5.10 21.28 -6.52
N LEU A 245 -4.48 21.58 -5.38
CA LEU A 245 -4.59 22.88 -4.72
C LEU A 245 -3.22 23.32 -4.21
N GLY A 246 -2.73 24.43 -4.72
CA GLY A 246 -1.50 25.04 -4.22
C GLY A 246 -1.76 26.10 -3.15
N HIS A 247 -0.71 26.53 -2.45
CA HIS A 247 -0.70 27.76 -1.68
C HIS A 247 0.36 28.70 -2.23
N SER A 248 -0.06 29.82 -2.82
CA SER A 248 0.84 30.79 -3.46
C SER A 248 1.70 30.10 -4.53
N LEU A 249 3.00 29.94 -4.27
CA LEU A 249 3.94 29.22 -5.14
C LEU A 249 3.44 27.81 -5.52
N GLY A 250 2.76 27.10 -4.63
CA GLY A 250 2.29 25.74 -4.90
C GLY A 250 1.28 25.66 -6.07
N GLU A 251 0.64 26.77 -6.47
CA GLU A 251 -0.26 26.76 -7.63
C GLU A 251 0.53 26.58 -8.94
N TYR A 252 1.80 27.01 -8.98
CA TYR A 252 2.72 26.74 -10.10
C TYR A 252 3.11 25.27 -10.17
N THR A 253 3.33 24.62 -9.02
CA THR A 253 3.50 23.16 -8.95
C THR A 253 2.27 22.43 -9.52
N ALA A 254 1.07 22.90 -9.19
CA ALA A 254 -0.18 22.35 -9.71
C ALA A 254 -0.30 22.46 -11.24
N LEU A 255 0.26 23.51 -11.87
CA LEU A 255 0.30 23.63 -13.33
C LEU A 255 1.10 22.51 -13.97
N VAL A 256 2.28 22.19 -13.42
CA VAL A 256 3.13 21.14 -13.96
C VAL A 256 2.50 19.77 -13.76
N VAL A 257 1.99 19.50 -12.55
CA VAL A 257 1.40 18.19 -12.21
C VAL A 257 0.10 17.92 -12.99
N SER A 258 -0.67 18.96 -13.31
CA SER A 258 -1.87 18.83 -14.16
C SER A 258 -1.58 18.83 -15.67
N GLU A 259 -0.31 18.98 -16.07
CA GLU A 259 0.12 19.17 -17.45
C GLU A 259 -0.46 20.43 -18.13
N ALA A 260 -0.92 21.41 -17.34
CA ALA A 260 -1.33 22.73 -17.85
C ALA A 260 -0.15 23.57 -18.32
N LEU A 261 1.06 23.27 -17.82
CA LEU A 261 2.31 23.86 -18.27
C LEU A 261 3.42 22.80 -18.19
N ASP A 262 4.33 22.78 -19.16
CA ASP A 262 5.51 21.93 -19.06
C ASP A 262 6.47 22.45 -17.97
N PHE A 263 7.33 21.58 -17.47
CA PHE A 263 8.21 21.90 -16.35
C PHE A 263 9.23 22.99 -16.70
N GLU A 264 9.84 22.98 -17.88
CA GLU A 264 10.82 24.00 -18.28
C GLU A 264 10.18 25.38 -18.36
N SER A 265 9.03 25.51 -19.01
CA SER A 265 8.28 26.78 -19.08
C SER A 265 7.88 27.26 -17.69
N CYS A 266 7.44 26.35 -16.80
CA CYS A 266 7.12 26.70 -15.43
C CYS A 266 8.36 27.11 -14.63
N CYS A 267 9.49 26.45 -14.83
CA CYS A 267 10.77 26.82 -14.22
C CYS A 267 11.20 28.22 -14.68
N HIS A 268 11.11 28.54 -15.98
CA HIS A 268 11.40 29.89 -16.47
C HIS A 268 10.52 30.93 -15.77
N LEU A 269 9.21 30.67 -15.69
CA LEU A 269 8.27 31.55 -15.02
C LEU A 269 8.60 31.74 -13.53
N VAL A 270 8.86 30.66 -12.79
CA VAL A 270 9.15 30.72 -11.35
C VAL A 270 10.53 31.31 -11.06
N VAL A 271 11.54 31.06 -11.89
CA VAL A 271 12.86 31.69 -11.77
C VAL A 271 12.74 33.20 -12.00
N SER A 272 12.05 33.63 -13.06
CA SER A 272 11.81 35.06 -13.31
C SER A 272 10.98 35.71 -12.21
N ARG A 273 9.92 35.02 -11.73
CA ARG A 273 9.13 35.45 -10.56
C ARG A 273 10.02 35.69 -9.35
N ALA A 274 10.87 34.72 -9.01
CA ALA A 274 11.73 34.79 -7.85
C ALA A 274 12.77 35.92 -7.96
N GLN A 275 13.34 36.13 -9.15
CA GLN A 275 14.28 37.23 -9.45
C GLN A 275 13.62 38.62 -9.41
N LEU A 276 12.36 38.73 -9.82
CA LEU A 276 11.62 39.98 -9.70
C LEU A 276 11.27 40.24 -8.24
N MET A 277 10.81 39.21 -7.51
CA MET A 277 10.45 39.32 -6.10
C MET A 277 11.64 39.66 -5.20
N SER A 278 12.87 39.23 -5.54
CA SER A 278 14.07 39.59 -4.78
C SER A 278 14.46 41.07 -4.89
N LYS A 279 13.88 41.82 -5.85
CA LYS A 279 14.09 43.27 -6.02
C LYS A 279 13.10 44.11 -5.23
N ILE A 280 12.09 43.50 -4.63
CA ILE A 280 11.12 44.21 -3.79
C ILE A 280 11.83 44.72 -2.54
N GLY A 281 11.49 45.95 -2.12
CA GLY A 281 12.00 46.52 -0.88
C GLY A 281 11.66 45.69 0.37
N PRO A 282 12.27 46.03 1.52
CA PRO A 282 12.01 45.32 2.76
C PRO A 282 10.53 45.42 3.14
N GLY A 283 9.99 44.32 3.64
CA GLY A 283 8.62 44.23 4.13
C GLY A 283 8.48 43.15 5.19
N SER A 284 7.27 42.99 5.68
CA SER A 284 6.95 42.04 6.74
C SER A 284 5.59 41.40 6.49
N MET A 285 5.42 40.20 7.06
CA MET A 285 4.15 39.50 7.09
C MET A 285 3.84 39.02 8.51
N LEU A 286 2.57 39.08 8.89
CA LEU A 286 2.10 38.76 10.23
C LEU A 286 0.89 37.83 10.12
N SER A 287 0.96 36.68 10.77
CA SER A 287 -0.20 35.83 10.99
C SER A 287 -0.96 36.30 12.22
N VAL A 288 -2.27 36.48 12.07
CA VAL A 288 -3.21 36.91 13.12
C VAL A 288 -4.23 35.80 13.32
N MET A 289 -4.36 35.33 14.55
CA MET A 289 -5.33 34.30 14.95
C MET A 289 -6.73 34.93 15.08
N ALA A 290 -7.28 35.34 13.95
CA ALA A 290 -8.62 35.89 13.82
C ALA A 290 -9.16 35.61 12.40
N SER A 291 -10.48 35.67 12.26
CA SER A 291 -11.13 35.55 10.96
C SER A 291 -10.78 36.71 10.04
N ARG A 292 -10.96 36.50 8.73
CA ARG A 292 -10.71 37.54 7.73
C ARG A 292 -11.49 38.83 8.04
N GLY A 293 -12.77 38.71 8.39
CA GLY A 293 -13.62 39.88 8.68
C GLY A 293 -13.18 40.66 9.92
N GLU A 294 -12.73 39.97 10.98
CA GLU A 294 -12.18 40.62 12.17
C GLU A 294 -10.89 41.37 11.86
N VAL A 295 -10.00 40.78 11.06
CA VAL A 295 -8.77 41.44 10.63
C VAL A 295 -9.07 42.63 9.72
N GLU A 296 -9.98 42.49 8.75
CA GLU A 296 -10.40 43.60 7.87
C GLU A 296 -10.94 44.80 8.66
N ALA A 297 -11.68 44.57 9.74
CA ALA A 297 -12.22 45.63 10.59
C ALA A 297 -11.15 46.44 11.34
N LEU A 298 -9.97 45.85 11.59
CA LEU A 298 -8.85 46.48 12.28
C LEU A 298 -7.73 46.93 11.33
N LEU A 299 -7.78 46.52 10.06
CA LEU A 299 -6.65 46.64 9.13
C LEU A 299 -6.40 48.12 8.77
N PRO A 300 -5.20 48.66 9.03
CA PRO A 300 -4.86 50.02 8.61
C PRO A 300 -4.70 50.09 7.09
N ALA A 301 -4.94 51.27 6.51
CA ALA A 301 -4.90 51.49 5.06
C ALA A 301 -3.54 51.19 4.40
N GLY A 302 -2.45 51.10 5.18
CA GLY A 302 -1.10 50.79 4.70
C GLY A 302 -0.77 49.29 4.61
N LEU A 303 -1.64 48.41 5.11
CA LEU A 303 -1.45 46.96 5.07
C LEU A 303 -2.45 46.30 4.11
N ASP A 304 -2.08 45.14 3.60
CA ASP A 304 -2.92 44.30 2.75
C ASP A 304 -3.06 42.91 3.39
N ILE A 305 -4.22 42.26 3.19
CA ILE A 305 -4.38 40.84 3.53
C ILE A 305 -3.63 40.02 2.49
N ALA A 306 -2.72 39.18 2.94
CA ALA A 306 -1.94 38.30 2.09
C ALA A 306 -2.55 36.91 1.93
N ALA A 307 -3.23 36.40 2.96
CA ALA A 307 -3.87 35.09 2.89
C ALA A 307 -5.01 34.91 3.90
N ASN A 308 -6.07 34.24 3.48
CA ASN A 308 -7.12 33.67 4.33
C ASN A 308 -6.84 32.17 4.49
N ASN A 309 -6.13 31.80 5.57
CA ASN A 309 -5.55 30.45 5.71
C ASN A 309 -6.48 29.46 6.40
N ALA A 310 -7.27 29.90 7.39
CA ALA A 310 -8.25 29.10 8.10
C ALA A 310 -9.34 30.00 8.69
N PRO A 311 -10.48 29.46 9.20
CA PRO A 311 -11.58 30.27 9.71
C PRO A 311 -11.18 31.30 10.78
N SER A 312 -10.13 31.00 11.55
CA SER A 312 -9.57 31.87 12.58
C SER A 312 -8.09 32.18 12.37
N LEU A 313 -7.60 32.16 11.13
CA LEU A 313 -6.20 32.48 10.82
C LEU A 313 -6.06 33.25 9.51
N THR A 314 -5.67 34.50 9.63
CA THR A 314 -5.48 35.44 8.50
C THR A 314 -4.05 35.97 8.51
N THR A 315 -3.42 36.11 7.35
CA THR A 315 -2.09 36.70 7.22
C THR A 315 -2.20 38.08 6.59
N VAL A 316 -1.55 39.06 7.19
CA VAL A 316 -1.40 40.43 6.67
C VAL A 316 0.03 40.69 6.25
N SER A 317 0.23 41.66 5.37
CA SER A 317 1.53 42.01 4.81
C SER A 317 1.62 43.51 4.50
N GLY A 318 2.83 44.05 4.62
CA GLY A 318 3.13 45.44 4.29
C GLY A 318 4.48 45.88 4.82
N GLY A 319 4.65 47.19 5.03
CA GLY A 319 5.91 47.74 5.53
C GLY A 319 6.20 47.27 6.95
N CYS A 320 7.49 47.15 7.30
CA CYS A 320 7.92 46.58 8.58
C CYS A 320 7.34 47.33 9.78
N ALA A 321 7.36 48.66 9.74
CA ALA A 321 6.87 49.49 10.83
C ALA A 321 5.34 49.41 10.97
N GLU A 322 4.61 49.41 9.86
CA GLU A 322 3.15 49.26 9.87
C GLU A 322 2.72 47.89 10.40
N VAL A 323 3.43 46.82 10.02
CA VAL A 323 3.16 45.48 10.52
C VAL A 323 3.44 45.38 12.03
N ASP A 324 4.53 45.97 12.51
CA ASP A 324 4.86 45.94 13.94
C ASP A 324 3.86 46.76 14.77
N ALA A 325 3.42 47.92 14.27
CA ALA A 325 2.36 48.72 14.91
C ALA A 325 1.01 47.98 14.92
N PHE A 326 0.66 47.32 13.82
CA PHE A 326 -0.56 46.52 13.75
C PHE A 326 -0.51 45.27 14.63
N ALA A 327 0.65 44.64 14.77
CA ALA A 327 0.85 43.54 15.72
C ALA A 327 0.54 43.98 17.15
N GLN A 328 1.01 45.16 17.56
CA GLN A 328 0.69 45.73 18.87
C GLN A 328 -0.81 46.01 19.01
N THR A 329 -1.43 46.61 17.99
CA THR A 329 -2.89 46.86 18.00
C THR A 329 -3.69 45.57 18.16
N CYS A 330 -3.31 44.51 17.46
CA CYS A 330 -3.92 43.18 17.60
C CYS A 330 -3.75 42.63 19.03
N GLN A 331 -2.54 42.74 19.60
CA GLN A 331 -2.27 42.29 20.96
C GLN A 331 -3.07 43.07 22.02
N ASP A 332 -3.25 44.38 21.83
CA ASP A 332 -4.07 45.23 22.70
C ASP A 332 -5.55 44.85 22.65
N GLN A 333 -6.02 44.30 21.51
CA GLN A 333 -7.34 43.69 21.34
C GLN A 333 -7.41 42.23 21.83
N GLY A 334 -6.32 41.69 22.40
CA GLY A 334 -6.25 40.31 22.91
C GLY A 334 -6.06 39.24 21.84
N LEU A 335 -5.73 39.62 20.59
CA LEU A 335 -5.49 38.67 19.49
C LEU A 335 -4.08 38.10 19.56
N ILE A 336 -3.95 36.82 19.24
CA ILE A 336 -2.65 36.14 19.13
C ILE A 336 -2.07 36.43 17.74
N VAL A 337 -0.84 36.92 17.69
CA VAL A 337 -0.13 37.23 16.44
C VAL A 337 1.24 36.56 16.39
N GLN A 338 1.70 36.25 15.17
CA GLN A 338 3.03 35.69 14.93
C GLN A 338 3.63 36.30 13.65
N LYS A 339 4.78 36.95 13.79
CA LYS A 339 5.56 37.46 12.64
C LYS A 339 6.13 36.28 11.84
N LEU A 340 5.93 36.30 10.53
CA LEU A 340 6.44 35.27 9.63
C LEU A 340 7.93 35.50 9.34
N ARG A 341 8.64 34.40 9.05
CA ARG A 341 10.07 34.43 8.72
C ARG A 341 10.28 34.79 7.25
N THR A 342 9.99 36.03 6.92
CA THR A 342 10.22 36.59 5.58
C THR A 342 10.55 38.07 5.70
N GLU A 343 11.37 38.56 4.77
CA GLU A 343 11.86 39.94 4.72
C GLU A 343 11.12 40.78 3.67
N ASN A 344 10.05 40.23 3.08
CA ASN A 344 9.27 40.88 2.03
C ASN A 344 7.76 40.78 2.32
N ALA A 345 6.99 41.72 1.77
CA ALA A 345 5.54 41.79 1.91
C ALA A 345 4.84 41.25 0.66
N TYR A 346 4.77 39.92 0.54
CA TYR A 346 4.10 39.27 -0.59
C TYR A 346 2.57 39.40 -0.51
N HIS A 347 1.91 39.34 -1.67
CA HIS A 347 0.45 39.49 -1.79
C HIS A 347 -0.05 40.84 -1.24
N SER A 348 0.72 41.91 -1.53
CA SER A 348 0.48 43.27 -1.07
C SER A 348 0.86 44.28 -2.14
N ARG A 349 0.57 45.57 -1.91
CA ARG A 349 1.02 46.65 -2.79
C ARG A 349 2.52 46.70 -3.01
N HIS A 350 3.32 46.08 -2.13
CA HIS A 350 4.78 46.05 -2.29
C HIS A 350 5.22 45.27 -3.54
N VAL A 351 4.37 44.39 -4.09
CA VAL A 351 4.69 43.70 -5.35
C VAL A 351 4.38 44.55 -6.59
N GLU A 352 3.62 45.65 -6.47
CA GLU A 352 3.19 46.47 -7.62
C GLU A 352 4.31 46.91 -8.56
N PRO A 353 5.50 47.33 -8.07
CA PRO A 353 6.59 47.77 -8.94
C PRO A 353 7.12 46.69 -9.90
N ILE A 354 6.83 45.41 -9.65
CA ILE A 354 7.33 44.29 -10.47
C ILE A 354 6.23 43.65 -11.33
N LEU A 355 4.97 44.06 -11.20
CA LEU A 355 3.84 43.38 -11.85
C LEU A 355 3.86 43.50 -13.38
N GLU A 356 4.29 44.64 -13.92
CA GLU A 356 4.41 44.83 -15.37
C GLU A 356 5.50 43.94 -15.95
N ALA A 357 6.69 43.92 -15.33
CA ALA A 357 7.78 43.03 -15.72
C ALA A 357 7.39 41.55 -15.59
N PHE A 358 6.58 41.19 -14.59
CA PHE A 358 6.08 39.82 -14.44
C PHE A 358 5.05 39.47 -15.52
N ARG A 359 4.18 40.41 -15.91
CA ARG A 359 3.27 40.26 -17.03
C ARG A 359 4.02 39.99 -18.34
N ASP A 360 5.12 40.68 -18.60
CA ASP A 360 5.92 40.49 -19.81
C ASP A 360 6.49 39.06 -19.90
N VAL A 361 6.90 38.49 -18.76
CA VAL A 361 7.37 37.09 -18.67
C VAL A 361 6.26 36.09 -19.04
N LEU A 362 5.00 36.42 -18.79
CA LEU A 362 3.85 35.54 -19.05
C LEU A 362 3.39 35.54 -20.52
N LEU A 363 3.60 36.63 -21.26
CA LEU A 363 3.16 36.78 -22.66
C LEU A 363 3.62 35.66 -23.62
N PRO A 364 4.89 35.19 -23.58
CA PRO A 364 5.33 34.10 -24.46
C PRO A 364 4.87 32.71 -24.00
N ILE A 365 4.36 32.57 -22.77
CA ILE A 365 3.99 31.27 -22.19
C ILE A 365 2.73 30.72 -22.87
N ARG A 366 2.71 29.40 -23.08
CA ARG A 366 1.58 28.68 -23.68
C ARG A 366 1.05 27.66 -22.68
N PHE A 367 -0.11 27.99 -22.12
CA PHE A 367 -0.83 27.10 -21.22
C PHE A 367 -1.66 26.09 -22.02
N GLN A 368 -1.90 24.93 -21.40
CA GLN A 368 -2.77 23.87 -21.88
C GLN A 368 -3.94 23.68 -20.90
N ALA A 369 -5.02 23.05 -21.38
CA ALA A 369 -6.13 22.70 -20.49
C ALA A 369 -5.65 21.68 -19.44
N PRO A 370 -5.85 21.93 -18.13
CA PRO A 370 -5.41 21.01 -17.08
C PRO A 370 -6.05 19.63 -17.23
N ARG A 371 -5.25 18.56 -17.21
CA ARG A 371 -5.76 17.17 -17.17
C ARG A 371 -6.33 16.79 -15.81
N ILE A 372 -5.83 17.45 -14.76
CA ILE A 372 -6.31 17.33 -13.38
C ILE A 372 -6.82 18.71 -12.97
N PRO A 373 -8.06 18.84 -12.43
CA PRO A 373 -8.59 20.12 -11.99
C PRO A 373 -7.66 20.82 -10.99
N ILE A 374 -7.34 22.09 -11.27
CA ILE A 374 -6.61 22.97 -10.35
C ILE A 374 -7.61 23.92 -9.68
N ILE A 375 -7.48 24.13 -8.38
CA ILE A 375 -8.30 25.07 -7.62
C ILE A 375 -7.53 26.38 -7.45
N SER A 376 -8.12 27.48 -7.92
CA SER A 376 -7.53 28.81 -7.89
C SER A 376 -7.35 29.32 -6.48
N ASN A 377 -6.21 29.94 -6.20
CA ASN A 377 -5.96 30.64 -4.94
C ASN A 377 -6.75 31.94 -4.77
N LEU A 378 -7.33 32.50 -5.83
CA LEU A 378 -8.00 33.81 -5.74
C LEU A 378 -9.48 33.69 -5.33
N ASP A 379 -10.18 32.66 -5.82
CA ASP A 379 -11.63 32.54 -5.65
C ASP A 379 -12.11 31.13 -5.31
N GLY A 380 -11.20 30.17 -5.12
CA GLY A 380 -11.53 28.78 -4.78
C GLY A 380 -12.26 28.02 -5.90
N LYS A 381 -12.31 28.55 -7.13
CA LYS A 381 -12.97 27.89 -8.27
C LYS A 381 -11.99 27.05 -9.07
N VAL A 382 -12.54 26.12 -9.85
CA VAL A 382 -11.75 25.31 -10.78
C VAL A 382 -11.21 26.21 -11.90
N GLN A 383 -9.92 26.06 -12.20
CA GLN A 383 -9.24 26.75 -13.28
C GLN A 383 -9.72 26.30 -14.66
N THR A 384 -9.71 27.24 -15.60
CA THR A 384 -10.00 27.00 -17.01
C THR A 384 -8.82 27.46 -17.86
N LEU A 385 -8.70 26.93 -19.08
CA LEU A 385 -7.66 27.36 -20.01
C LEU A 385 -7.69 28.88 -20.23
N ASP A 386 -8.87 29.46 -20.44
CA ASP A 386 -9.02 30.91 -20.67
C ASP A 386 -8.48 31.75 -19.51
N ARG A 387 -8.68 31.31 -18.26
CA ARG A 387 -8.13 31.97 -17.08
C ARG A 387 -6.62 31.81 -16.98
N LEU A 388 -6.12 30.59 -17.17
CA LEU A 388 -4.69 30.30 -17.10
C LEU A 388 -3.90 31.03 -18.19
N SER A 389 -4.45 31.11 -19.40
CA SER A 389 -3.89 31.81 -20.55
C SER A 389 -3.99 33.33 -20.46
N ASN A 390 -4.68 33.89 -19.46
CA ASN A 390 -4.75 35.32 -19.24
C ASN A 390 -3.61 35.77 -18.29
N PRO A 391 -2.61 36.54 -18.75
CA PRO A 391 -1.54 37.03 -17.89
C PRO A 391 -2.03 37.84 -16.69
N GLN A 392 -3.19 38.50 -16.80
CA GLN A 392 -3.77 39.25 -15.69
C GLN A 392 -4.08 38.36 -14.49
N TYR A 393 -4.49 37.10 -14.71
CA TYR A 393 -4.75 36.17 -13.62
C TYR A 393 -3.52 35.99 -12.72
N TRP A 394 -2.33 35.86 -13.32
CA TRP A 394 -1.09 35.63 -12.59
C TRP A 394 -0.53 36.91 -11.95
N VAL A 395 -0.79 38.07 -12.56
CA VAL A 395 -0.54 39.38 -11.93
C VAL A 395 -1.41 39.53 -10.68
N ASP A 396 -2.70 39.21 -10.79
CA ASP A 396 -3.64 39.21 -9.67
C ASP A 396 -3.24 38.19 -8.60
N HIS A 397 -2.81 36.99 -9.01
CA HIS A 397 -2.31 35.93 -8.13
C HIS A 397 -1.12 36.36 -7.29
N MET A 398 -0.24 37.20 -7.82
CA MET A 398 0.92 37.75 -7.09
C MET A 398 0.53 38.89 -6.15
N ARG A 399 -0.50 39.67 -6.48
CA ARG A 399 -0.89 40.90 -5.79
C ARG A 399 -1.95 40.69 -4.71
N HIS A 400 -2.88 39.78 -4.92
CA HIS A 400 -4.09 39.63 -4.11
C HIS A 400 -4.02 38.45 -3.14
N PRO A 401 -4.87 38.43 -2.10
CA PRO A 401 -4.80 37.40 -1.07
C PRO A 401 -4.98 35.98 -1.60
N VAL A 402 -4.23 35.04 -1.02
CA VAL A 402 -4.45 33.60 -1.18
C VAL A 402 -5.65 33.17 -0.32
N ASP A 403 -6.77 32.82 -0.94
CA ASP A 403 -7.97 32.33 -0.27
C ASP A 403 -7.97 30.80 -0.09
N PHE A 404 -6.99 30.32 0.69
CA PHE A 404 -6.81 28.88 0.94
C PHE A 404 -7.97 28.27 1.72
N CYS A 405 -8.53 29.01 2.69
CA CYS A 405 -9.65 28.58 3.52
C CYS A 405 -10.88 28.22 2.66
N SER A 406 -11.31 29.15 1.81
CA SER A 406 -12.45 28.92 0.90
C SER A 406 -12.15 27.81 -0.12
N SER A 407 -10.91 27.74 -0.61
CA SER A 407 -10.49 26.72 -1.57
C SER A 407 -10.59 25.29 -1.01
N VAL A 408 -10.12 25.07 0.23
CA VAL A 408 -10.23 23.78 0.90
C VAL A 408 -11.68 23.45 1.24
N ASP A 409 -12.45 24.41 1.75
CA ASP A 409 -13.86 24.22 2.08
C ASP A 409 -14.69 23.81 0.85
N TYR A 410 -14.48 24.48 -0.29
CA TYR A 410 -15.13 24.15 -1.56
C TYR A 410 -14.83 22.70 -1.98
N VAL A 411 -13.56 22.31 -2.00
CA VAL A 411 -13.14 20.96 -2.39
C VAL A 411 -13.64 19.90 -1.41
N TYR A 412 -13.62 20.20 -0.11
CA TYR A 412 -14.07 19.28 0.92
C TYR A 412 -15.58 19.01 0.84
N LYS A 413 -16.39 20.05 0.61
CA LYS A 413 -17.84 19.90 0.38
C LYS A 413 -18.16 19.15 -0.91
N LEU A 414 -17.34 19.32 -1.95
CA LEU A 414 -17.55 18.68 -3.24
C LEU A 414 -17.15 17.20 -3.25
N LEU A 415 -16.01 16.86 -2.66
CA LEU A 415 -15.37 15.55 -2.83
C LEU A 415 -15.21 14.75 -1.52
N THR A 416 -15.28 15.42 -0.37
CA THR A 416 -14.93 14.86 0.94
C THR A 416 -13.61 14.04 0.87
N PRO A 417 -12.51 14.63 0.36
CA PRO A 417 -11.32 13.86 0.01
C PRO A 417 -10.46 13.53 1.22
N LEU A 418 -9.44 12.70 1.00
CA LEU A 418 -8.21 12.73 1.78
C LEU A 418 -7.26 13.73 1.13
N PHE A 419 -6.92 14.79 1.85
CA PHE A 419 -5.88 15.73 1.40
C PHE A 419 -4.49 15.17 1.70
N LEU A 420 -3.59 15.28 0.74
CA LEU A 420 -2.20 14.86 0.85
C LEU A 420 -1.29 16.05 0.59
N GLU A 421 -0.56 16.52 1.60
CA GLU A 421 0.44 17.59 1.45
C GLU A 421 1.72 17.03 0.83
N VAL A 422 1.93 17.42 -0.43
CA VAL A 422 3.00 16.99 -1.33
C VAL A 422 4.08 18.07 -1.33
N GLY A 423 4.81 18.14 -0.24
CA GLY A 423 5.93 19.04 -0.07
C GLY A 423 6.58 18.88 1.30
N PRO A 424 7.54 19.73 1.65
CA PRO A 424 8.16 19.69 2.96
C PRO A 424 7.21 20.17 4.06
N GLY A 425 7.27 19.54 5.23
CA GLY A 425 6.52 19.94 6.40
C GLY A 425 5.06 19.48 6.45
N LYS A 426 4.26 20.17 7.27
CA LYS A 426 2.86 19.81 7.60
C LYS A 426 1.92 21.02 7.68
N GLY A 427 2.33 22.14 7.09
CA GLY A 427 1.67 23.42 7.25
C GLY A 427 0.24 23.36 6.72
N LEU A 428 0.08 22.90 5.48
CA LEU A 428 -1.24 22.80 4.84
C LEU A 428 -2.11 21.73 5.51
N THR A 429 -1.53 20.62 5.95
CA THR A 429 -2.21 19.56 6.70
C THR A 429 -2.83 20.11 7.98
N THR A 430 -2.12 21.00 8.68
CA THR A 430 -2.62 21.66 9.89
C THR A 430 -3.78 22.59 9.56
N LEU A 431 -3.65 23.40 8.50
CA LEU A 431 -4.71 24.31 8.05
C LEU A 431 -5.98 23.56 7.63
N VAL A 432 -5.85 22.47 6.87
CA VAL A 432 -6.99 21.64 6.47
C VAL A 432 -7.71 21.05 7.69
N GLY A 433 -6.97 20.62 8.72
CA GLY A 433 -7.56 20.17 9.98
C GLY A 433 -8.41 21.26 10.66
N GLN A 434 -7.95 22.52 10.64
CA GLN A 434 -8.69 23.66 11.18
C GLN A 434 -9.94 24.00 10.35
N ILE A 435 -9.85 23.95 9.01
CA ILE A 435 -10.95 24.29 8.09
C ILE A 435 -12.05 23.23 8.15
N THR A 436 -11.67 21.96 8.07
CA THR A 436 -12.63 20.84 8.00
C THR A 436 -13.19 20.46 9.36
N SER A 437 -12.51 20.83 10.46
CA SER A 437 -12.80 20.34 11.82
C SER A 437 -12.84 18.81 11.93
N GLU A 438 -12.28 18.08 10.96
CA GLU A 438 -12.25 16.63 10.90
C GLU A 438 -10.81 16.13 11.09
N THR A 439 -10.56 15.40 12.17
CA THR A 439 -9.25 14.78 12.38
C THR A 439 -9.00 13.71 11.31
N GLY A 440 -7.86 13.79 10.64
CA GLY A 440 -7.44 12.79 9.64
C GLY A 440 -7.92 13.06 8.21
N SER A 441 -8.59 14.20 7.96
CA SER A 441 -8.94 14.69 6.62
C SER A 441 -7.70 15.03 5.76
N ALA A 442 -6.53 15.24 6.39
CA ALA A 442 -5.27 15.50 5.72
C ALA A 442 -4.11 14.62 6.25
N VAL A 443 -3.06 14.49 5.44
CA VAL A 443 -1.79 13.83 5.75
C VAL A 443 -0.65 14.55 5.06
N ASN A 444 0.48 14.73 5.74
CA ASN A 444 1.73 15.22 5.14
C ASN A 444 2.64 14.06 4.71
N CYS A 445 3.30 14.21 3.57
CA CYS A 445 4.25 13.22 3.07
C CYS A 445 5.59 13.23 3.81
N LEU A 446 6.02 14.39 4.29
CA LEU A 446 7.30 14.60 4.97
C LEU A 446 7.07 15.25 6.33
N PRO A 447 7.92 15.00 7.35
CA PRO A 447 7.72 15.55 8.67
C PRO A 447 7.98 17.06 8.69
N HIS A 448 7.49 17.74 9.72
CA HIS A 448 7.93 19.09 10.00
C HIS A 448 9.37 19.07 10.57
N PRO A 449 10.26 20.02 10.23
CA PRO A 449 11.68 20.00 10.65
C PRO A 449 11.90 20.01 12.17
N LYS A 450 10.91 20.46 12.95
CA LYS A 450 10.94 20.42 14.43
C LYS A 450 10.42 19.12 15.04
N GLU A 451 9.84 18.23 14.24
CA GLU A 451 9.32 16.96 14.73
C GLU A 451 10.43 15.92 14.85
N LYS A 452 10.34 15.10 15.89
CA LYS A 452 11.16 13.89 16.00
C LYS A 452 10.58 12.85 15.06
N GLY A 453 11.30 12.48 14.01
CA GLY A 453 10.88 11.43 13.10
C GLY A 453 11.72 11.39 11.84
N SER A 454 11.82 10.21 11.23
CA SER A 454 12.47 10.03 9.93
C SER A 454 11.48 10.28 8.80
N GLU A 455 11.94 10.87 7.70
CA GLU A 455 11.15 11.03 6.46
C GLU A 455 10.61 9.69 5.95
N LYS A 456 11.38 8.61 6.11
CA LYS A 456 10.95 7.25 5.79
C LYS A 456 9.68 6.86 6.54
N VAL A 457 9.59 7.21 7.81
CA VAL A 457 8.41 6.89 8.63
C VAL A 457 7.23 7.76 8.22
N ALA A 458 7.44 9.06 7.97
CA ALA A 458 6.39 9.97 7.51
C ALA A 458 5.79 9.53 6.17
N ILE A 459 6.62 9.19 5.19
CA ILE A 459 6.13 8.74 3.89
C ILE A 459 5.43 7.37 4.00
N GLN A 460 5.92 6.45 4.84
CA GLN A 460 5.24 5.18 5.12
C GLN A 460 3.85 5.41 5.75
N GLN A 461 3.73 6.38 6.67
CA GLN A 461 2.45 6.75 7.27
C GLN A 461 1.51 7.38 6.25
N ALA A 462 2.02 8.24 5.35
CA ALA A 462 1.25 8.87 4.28
C ALA A 462 0.70 7.84 3.28
N LEU A 463 1.57 6.95 2.78
CA LEU A 463 1.18 5.85 1.91
C LEU A 463 0.20 4.90 2.61
N GLY A 464 0.46 4.59 3.89
CA GLY A 464 -0.42 3.78 4.72
C GLY A 464 -1.80 4.42 4.91
N ALA A 465 -1.88 5.74 5.12
CA ALA A 465 -3.13 6.47 5.23
C ALA A 465 -3.94 6.41 3.93
N CYS A 466 -3.28 6.58 2.78
CA CYS A 466 -3.92 6.41 1.46
C CYS A 466 -4.40 4.96 1.28
N TRP A 467 -3.58 3.98 1.64
CA TRP A 467 -3.95 2.57 1.57
C TRP A 467 -5.13 2.22 2.46
N VAL A 468 -5.22 2.77 3.68
CA VAL A 468 -6.38 2.58 4.57
C VAL A 468 -7.67 3.14 3.95
N GLN A 469 -7.58 4.20 3.16
CA GLN A 469 -8.70 4.74 2.36
C GLN A 469 -9.02 3.91 1.10
N GLY A 470 -8.43 2.73 0.92
CA GLY A 470 -8.73 1.85 -0.20
C GLY A 470 -7.85 2.05 -1.43
N HIS A 471 -6.99 3.07 -1.47
CA HIS A 471 -6.09 3.29 -2.61
C HIS A 471 -5.08 2.16 -2.75
N GLU A 472 -4.78 1.80 -3.99
CA GLU A 472 -3.74 0.82 -4.30
C GLU A 472 -2.37 1.50 -4.28
N VAL A 473 -1.45 0.96 -3.49
CA VAL A 473 -0.07 1.44 -3.39
C VAL A 473 0.86 0.39 -3.97
N LYS A 474 1.68 0.78 -4.95
CA LYS A 474 2.71 -0.06 -5.55
C LYS A 474 3.93 -0.13 -4.64
N TRP A 475 3.80 -0.85 -3.52
CA TRP A 475 4.81 -0.96 -2.47
C TRP A 475 6.20 -1.37 -2.99
N ASP A 476 6.25 -2.22 -4.03
CA ASP A 476 7.52 -2.67 -4.63
C ASP A 476 8.37 -1.55 -5.21
N LYS A 477 7.76 -0.40 -5.52
CA LYS A 477 8.41 0.79 -6.10
C LYS A 477 8.73 1.88 -5.08
N ALA A 478 8.13 1.83 -3.89
CA ALA A 478 8.22 2.90 -2.91
C ALA A 478 9.64 3.01 -2.32
N PHE A 479 10.30 1.89 -2.07
CA PHE A 479 11.59 1.87 -1.39
C PHE A 479 12.61 1.00 -2.14
N THR A 480 13.87 1.44 -2.11
CA THR A 480 14.99 0.67 -2.66
C THR A 480 15.17 -0.58 -1.83
N ARG A 481 15.07 -1.73 -2.48
CA ARG A 481 15.47 -2.99 -1.87
C ARG A 481 16.99 -3.09 -1.93
N SER A 482 17.67 -2.61 -0.90
CA SER A 482 19.12 -2.79 -0.75
C SER A 482 19.48 -4.28 -0.58
N GLN A 483 18.53 -5.10 -0.12
CA GLN A 483 18.65 -6.56 0.00
C GLN A 483 17.30 -7.24 -0.34
N VAL A 484 17.33 -8.55 -0.58
CA VAL A 484 16.10 -9.37 -0.66
C VAL A 484 15.26 -9.11 0.60
N PRO A 485 13.97 -8.77 0.49
CA PRO A 485 13.15 -8.44 1.65
C PRO A 485 13.14 -9.59 2.64
N ARG A 486 13.67 -9.35 3.84
CA ARG A 486 13.64 -10.35 4.91
C ARG A 486 12.22 -10.39 5.47
N LYS A 487 11.71 -11.60 5.67
CA LYS A 487 10.38 -11.81 6.27
C LYS A 487 10.53 -11.94 7.78
N ALA A 488 9.90 -11.04 8.52
CA ALA A 488 9.72 -11.13 9.96
C ALA A 488 8.58 -12.09 10.31
N LYS A 489 8.65 -12.65 11.53
CA LYS A 489 7.55 -13.44 12.09
C LYS A 489 6.45 -12.52 12.60
N LEU A 490 5.46 -12.27 11.76
CA LEU A 490 4.20 -11.62 12.13
C LEU A 490 3.09 -12.67 12.37
N PRO A 491 2.08 -12.38 13.21
CA PRO A 491 0.91 -13.23 13.39
C PRO A 491 0.28 -13.64 12.05
N LEU A 492 -0.27 -14.84 12.01
CA LEU A 492 -1.07 -15.34 10.89
C LEU A 492 -2.53 -14.85 11.02
N TYR A 493 -3.30 -15.06 9.97
CA TYR A 493 -4.72 -14.66 9.93
C TYR A 493 -5.54 -15.38 11.01
N PRO A 494 -6.26 -14.64 11.88
CA PRO A 494 -7.16 -15.24 12.86
C PRO A 494 -8.47 -15.63 12.19
N PHE A 495 -8.58 -16.90 11.77
CA PHE A 495 -9.83 -17.41 11.19
C PHE A 495 -11.00 -17.28 12.16
N GLU A 496 -12.10 -16.71 11.68
CA GLU A 496 -13.36 -16.66 12.38
C GLU A 496 -14.09 -17.99 12.15
N SER A 497 -13.87 -18.95 13.05
CA SER A 497 -14.46 -20.28 12.95
C SER A 497 -15.97 -20.21 13.12
N LYS A 498 -16.69 -20.82 12.16
CA LYS A 498 -18.09 -21.20 12.31
C LYS A 498 -18.16 -22.71 12.21
N GLU A 499 -19.00 -23.32 13.04
CA GLU A 499 -19.28 -24.74 12.92
C GLU A 499 -20.10 -24.98 11.66
N CYS A 500 -19.45 -25.57 10.66
CA CYS A 500 -20.08 -25.98 9.41
C CYS A 500 -20.13 -27.51 9.39
N TRP A 501 -21.06 -28.08 10.14
CA TRP A 501 -21.28 -29.51 10.20
C TRP A 501 -22.66 -29.85 9.62
N THR A 502 -22.72 -30.87 8.77
CA THR A 502 -24.01 -31.43 8.35
C THR A 502 -24.23 -32.68 9.18
N GLU A 503 -25.22 -32.66 10.07
CA GLU A 503 -25.70 -33.91 10.64
C GLU A 503 -26.19 -34.78 9.50
N LEU A 504 -25.59 -35.97 9.36
CA LEU A 504 -26.13 -36.99 8.48
C LEU A 504 -27.53 -37.28 8.98
N SER A 505 -28.55 -36.77 8.30
CA SER A 505 -29.94 -37.17 8.51
C SER A 505 -29.95 -38.69 8.47
N ALA A 506 -30.63 -39.32 9.44
CA ALA A 506 -30.72 -40.78 9.58
C ALA A 506 -30.78 -41.42 8.19
N PRO A 507 -29.96 -42.46 7.91
CA PRO A 507 -29.75 -42.96 6.56
C PRO A 507 -31.11 -43.06 5.88
N ILE A 508 -31.30 -42.27 4.81
CA ILE A 508 -32.46 -42.44 3.92
C ILE A 508 -32.51 -43.95 3.73
N LYS A 509 -33.58 -44.62 4.21
CA LYS A 509 -33.77 -46.05 3.99
C LYS A 509 -33.51 -46.21 2.51
N LYS A 510 -32.35 -46.77 2.16
CA LYS A 510 -32.06 -47.09 0.77
C LYS A 510 -33.16 -48.08 0.45
N THR A 511 -34.21 -47.63 -0.24
CA THR A 511 -35.01 -48.55 -1.04
C THR A 511 -33.95 -49.27 -1.84
N ALA A 512 -33.78 -50.56 -1.53
CA ALA A 512 -32.79 -51.39 -2.19
C ALA A 512 -32.90 -51.04 -3.68
N PRO A 513 -31.80 -50.67 -4.36
CA PRO A 513 -31.87 -50.47 -5.80
C PRO A 513 -32.60 -51.71 -6.34
N LYS A 514 -33.72 -51.52 -7.06
CA LYS A 514 -34.38 -52.64 -7.76
C LYS A 514 -33.24 -53.37 -8.44
N ALA A 515 -32.98 -54.60 -8.01
CA ALA A 515 -31.81 -55.33 -8.43
C ALA A 515 -31.77 -55.24 -9.96
N LEU A 516 -30.75 -54.60 -10.51
CA LEU A 516 -30.44 -54.71 -11.93
C LEU A 516 -29.79 -56.08 -12.13
N THR A 517 -30.51 -57.14 -11.76
CA THR A 517 -30.16 -58.51 -12.09
C THR A 517 -30.77 -58.78 -13.46
N TYR A 518 -29.90 -59.03 -14.44
CA TYR A 518 -30.37 -59.59 -15.70
C TYR A 518 -30.81 -61.04 -15.44
N ARG A 519 -31.98 -61.42 -15.95
CA ARG A 519 -32.40 -62.82 -16.03
C ARG A 519 -32.20 -63.26 -17.47
N ARG A 520 -31.31 -64.24 -17.70
CA ARG A 520 -31.21 -64.90 -19.01
C ARG A 520 -32.51 -65.66 -19.24
N TYR A 521 -33.11 -65.47 -20.41
CA TYR A 521 -34.18 -66.32 -20.91
C TYR A 521 -33.78 -66.77 -22.31
N TRP A 522 -33.98 -68.05 -22.60
CA TRP A 522 -33.75 -68.62 -23.91
C TRP A 522 -35.06 -68.56 -24.69
N ARG A 523 -35.01 -68.15 -25.96
CA ARG A 523 -36.16 -68.18 -26.87
C ARG A 523 -35.80 -69.09 -28.02
N GLN A 524 -36.66 -70.06 -28.31
CA GLN A 524 -36.49 -70.94 -29.46
C GLN A 524 -36.47 -70.11 -30.75
N ASP A 525 -35.43 -70.29 -31.57
CA ASP A 525 -35.39 -69.74 -32.92
C ASP A 525 -36.08 -70.73 -33.88
N PRO A 526 -37.26 -70.40 -34.43
CA PRO A 526 -38.01 -71.31 -35.30
C PRO A 526 -37.29 -71.62 -36.63
N SER A 527 -36.22 -70.89 -36.98
CA SER A 527 -35.44 -71.12 -38.21
C SER A 527 -34.43 -72.26 -38.11
N LEU A 528 -34.20 -72.82 -36.92
CA LEU A 528 -33.19 -73.87 -36.68
C LEU A 528 -33.56 -75.24 -37.25
N ILE A 529 -34.84 -75.54 -37.45
CA ILE A 529 -35.30 -76.84 -37.94
C ILE A 529 -34.94 -77.06 -39.42
N GLN A 530 -34.66 -76.00 -40.19
CA GLN A 530 -34.46 -76.06 -41.63
C GLN A 530 -32.99 -75.95 -42.11
N ARG A 531 -32.00 -75.78 -41.23
CA ARG A 531 -30.58 -75.62 -41.64
C ARG A 531 -29.88 -76.96 -41.83
N SER A 532 -29.63 -77.42 -43.06
CA SER A 532 -28.98 -78.71 -43.34
C SER A 532 -27.44 -78.65 -43.42
N ASP A 533 -26.75 -77.93 -42.53
CA ASP A 533 -25.28 -77.95 -42.48
C ASP A 533 -24.76 -79.05 -41.53
N ASP A 534 -23.72 -79.78 -41.98
CA ASP A 534 -22.97 -80.85 -41.27
C ASP A 534 -22.11 -80.36 -40.08
N SER A 535 -22.46 -79.22 -39.48
CA SER A 535 -21.78 -78.70 -38.29
C SER A 535 -22.21 -79.46 -37.02
N ARG A 536 -21.35 -79.54 -36.00
CA ARG A 536 -21.71 -80.07 -34.68
C ARG A 536 -22.56 -79.05 -33.91
N TRP A 537 -23.71 -79.49 -33.40
CA TRP A 537 -24.63 -78.63 -32.65
C TRP A 537 -24.59 -78.95 -31.16
N VAL A 538 -24.86 -77.94 -30.33
CA VAL A 538 -25.25 -78.12 -28.93
C VAL A 538 -26.74 -77.83 -28.85
N ILE A 539 -27.53 -78.85 -28.54
CA ILE A 539 -28.99 -78.80 -28.50
C ILE A 539 -29.41 -78.80 -27.04
N ILE A 540 -30.10 -77.73 -26.62
CA ILE A 540 -30.60 -77.57 -25.25
C ILE A 540 -32.12 -77.60 -25.30
N VAL A 541 -32.74 -78.58 -24.65
CA VAL A 541 -34.20 -78.73 -24.59
C VAL A 541 -34.68 -78.80 -23.14
N GLY A 542 -35.80 -78.12 -22.87
CA GLY A 542 -36.44 -78.15 -21.56
C GLY A 542 -37.27 -79.41 -21.30
N ASP A 543 -37.70 -80.11 -22.36
CA ASP A 543 -38.43 -81.38 -22.26
C ASP A 543 -37.67 -82.47 -23.02
N ALA A 544 -37.36 -83.57 -22.34
CA ALA A 544 -36.62 -84.70 -22.88
C ALA A 544 -37.33 -85.36 -24.08
N ASN A 545 -38.66 -85.29 -24.18
CA ASN A 545 -39.39 -85.88 -25.30
C ASN A 545 -39.18 -85.15 -26.64
N GLN A 546 -38.78 -83.87 -26.62
CA GLN A 546 -38.44 -83.13 -27.85
C GLN A 546 -37.01 -83.43 -28.34
N ALA A 547 -36.16 -84.03 -27.49
CA ALA A 547 -34.77 -84.33 -27.83
C ALA A 547 -34.64 -85.44 -28.89
N GLU A 548 -35.48 -86.49 -28.81
CA GLU A 548 -35.31 -87.70 -29.63
C GLU A 548 -35.52 -87.43 -31.12
N GLN A 549 -36.47 -86.56 -31.50
CA GLN A 549 -36.68 -86.18 -32.91
C GLN A 549 -35.52 -85.37 -33.49
N LEU A 550 -34.85 -84.54 -32.68
CA LEU A 550 -33.73 -83.70 -33.12
C LEU A 550 -32.41 -84.47 -33.22
N LEU A 551 -32.21 -85.46 -32.33
CA LEU A 551 -31.04 -86.34 -32.36
C LEU A 551 -31.09 -87.36 -33.50
N ALA A 552 -32.26 -87.87 -33.84
CA ALA A 552 -32.45 -88.76 -35.00
C ALA A 552 -32.03 -88.10 -36.33
N ALA A 553 -32.12 -86.77 -36.42
CA ALA A 553 -31.67 -86.01 -37.59
C ALA A 553 -30.18 -85.62 -37.56
N ARG A 554 -29.50 -85.69 -36.39
CA ARG A 554 -28.12 -85.21 -36.19
C ARG A 554 -27.36 -85.97 -35.09
N ALA A 555 -26.89 -87.17 -35.41
CA ALA A 555 -26.26 -88.09 -34.45
C ALA A 555 -24.97 -87.56 -33.77
N ASP A 556 -24.27 -86.59 -34.36
CA ASP A 556 -22.98 -86.05 -33.85
C ASP A 556 -23.11 -84.81 -32.95
N SER A 557 -24.31 -84.50 -32.46
CA SER A 557 -24.60 -83.29 -31.66
C SER A 557 -24.66 -83.58 -30.15
N LEU A 558 -24.25 -82.59 -29.34
CA LEU A 558 -24.29 -82.67 -27.88
C LEU A 558 -25.69 -82.26 -27.37
N LEU A 559 -26.39 -83.16 -26.67
CA LEU A 559 -27.66 -82.88 -26.03
C LEU A 559 -27.45 -82.43 -24.57
N ILE A 560 -28.13 -81.35 -24.18
CA ILE A 560 -28.24 -80.91 -22.79
C ILE A 560 -29.75 -80.84 -22.45
N THR A 561 -30.20 -81.67 -21.51
CA THR A 561 -31.58 -81.67 -20.98
C THR A 561 -31.58 -81.15 -19.56
N GLY A 562 -32.48 -80.22 -19.24
CA GLY A 562 -32.63 -79.78 -17.86
C GLY A 562 -33.87 -78.91 -17.64
N ASP A 563 -34.62 -79.22 -16.58
CA ASP A 563 -35.55 -78.30 -15.92
C ASP A 563 -34.76 -77.39 -14.97
N GLU A 564 -33.77 -76.63 -15.47
CA GLU A 564 -33.22 -75.39 -14.87
C GLU A 564 -32.13 -74.73 -15.73
#